data_AF-A0A2V8ZJT7-F1
#
_entry.id   AF-A0A2V8ZJT7-F1
#
_cell.length_a   1.000
_cell.length_b   1.000
_cell.length_c   1.000
_cell.angle_alpha   90.00
_cell.angle_beta   90.00
_cell.angle_gamma   90.00
#
_symmetry.space_group_name_H-M   'P 1'
#
loop_
_entity.id
_entity.type
_entity.pdbx_description
1 polymer ?
#
loop_
_entity_poly.entity_id
_entity_poly.type
_entity_poly.pdbx_seq_one_letter_code
_entity_poly.pdbx_strand_id
1 'polypeptide(L)'
;MNSSSTNSLTVNSNVEAAWRYHNASKHSYASVHNNLHFLDWDNQPLPFKAYTTLEPLRLPREVRQTGVAALSAIAESIHPVASAVPDLEALAQLLYLTAGITRHRKHPGGDIYFRAAACTGALYEVEVYVVCANLVDLEAGVYHFAPAEFALRRLREVSGSYVSPLWLG
;
A
#
# COMPACT_ATOMS: atom_id res chain seq x y z
N MET A 1 14.28 -41.57 1.04
CA MET A 1 12.84 -41.21 1.07
C MET A 1 12.72 -39.98 1.96
N ASN A 2 12.79 -38.78 1.38
CA ASN A 2 12.73 -37.53 2.15
C ASN A 2 11.28 -37.07 2.22
N SER A 3 10.79 -36.98 3.45
CA SER A 3 9.48 -36.47 3.83
C SER A 3 9.46 -34.95 3.63
N SER A 4 8.69 -34.48 2.65
CA SER A 4 8.43 -33.05 2.48
C SER A 4 7.40 -32.60 3.52
N SER A 5 7.85 -31.82 4.51
CA SER A 5 6.98 -31.15 5.47
C SER A 5 6.34 -29.93 4.80
N THR A 6 5.07 -30.04 4.42
CA THR A 6 4.28 -28.92 3.90
C THR A 6 3.99 -27.95 5.05
N ASN A 7 4.58 -26.75 5.01
CA ASN A 7 4.29 -25.69 5.98
C ASN A 7 2.87 -25.17 5.70
N SER A 8 1.89 -25.67 6.46
CA SER A 8 0.49 -25.24 6.35
C SER A 8 0.38 -23.83 6.93
N LEU A 9 0.09 -22.82 6.10
CA LEU A 9 -0.29 -21.49 6.57
C LEU A 9 -1.45 -21.65 7.56
N THR A 10 -1.21 -21.34 8.84
CA THR A 10 -2.25 -21.37 9.86
C THR A 10 -3.28 -20.29 9.57
N VAL A 11 -4.41 -20.69 9.00
CA VAL A 11 -5.56 -19.81 8.79
C VAL A 11 -6.11 -19.39 10.16
N ASN A 12 -6.08 -18.09 10.45
CA ASN A 12 -6.74 -17.56 11.64
C ASN A 12 -8.26 -17.77 11.52
N SER A 13 -8.77 -18.73 12.27
CA SER A 13 -10.17 -19.15 12.29
C SER A 13 -10.84 -18.85 13.63
N ASN A 14 -10.31 -17.89 14.41
CA ASN A 14 -10.89 -17.50 15.69
C ASN A 14 -12.19 -16.69 15.50
N VAL A 15 -13.28 -17.41 15.23
CA VAL A 15 -14.62 -16.85 15.00
C VAL A 15 -15.09 -16.03 16.21
N GLU A 16 -14.80 -16.49 17.43
CA GLU A 16 -15.21 -15.79 18.66
C GLU A 16 -14.58 -14.38 18.74
N ALA A 17 -13.30 -14.24 18.40
CA ALA A 17 -12.65 -12.93 18.35
C ALA A 17 -13.26 -12.02 17.28
N ALA A 18 -13.54 -12.55 16.09
CA ALA A 18 -14.22 -11.80 15.03
C ALA A 18 -15.62 -11.35 15.45
N TRP A 19 -16.36 -12.21 16.16
CA TRP A 19 -17.71 -11.92 16.64
C TRP A 19 -17.74 -10.89 17.76
N ARG A 20 -16.77 -10.95 18.68
CA ARG A 20 -16.59 -9.91 19.70
C ARG A 20 -16.30 -8.55 19.08
N TYR A 21 -15.35 -8.49 18.13
CA TYR A 21 -15.03 -7.25 17.43
C TYR A 21 -16.26 -6.70 16.69
N HIS A 22 -16.95 -7.53 15.90
CA HIS A 22 -18.14 -7.12 15.17
C HIS A 22 -19.23 -6.55 16.10
N ASN A 23 -19.52 -7.23 17.20
CA ASN A 23 -20.53 -6.76 18.15
C ASN A 23 -20.11 -5.51 18.92
N ALA A 24 -18.81 -5.31 19.15
CA ALA A 24 -18.27 -4.13 19.81
C ALA A 24 -18.17 -2.90 18.90
N SER A 25 -17.97 -3.08 17.58
CA SER A 25 -17.75 -1.98 16.63
C SER A 25 -18.96 -1.66 15.76
N LYS A 26 -20.04 -2.46 15.78
CA LYS A 26 -21.28 -2.14 15.05
C LYS A 26 -22.02 -0.99 15.72
N HIS A 27 -22.66 -0.15 14.91
CA HIS A 27 -23.45 0.96 15.41
C HIS A 27 -24.96 0.67 15.35
N SER A 28 -25.70 1.17 16.34
CA SER A 28 -27.15 1.27 16.34
C SER A 28 -27.56 2.73 16.44
N TYR A 29 -28.81 3.06 16.08
CA TYR A 29 -29.33 4.43 16.22
C TYR A 29 -29.11 4.98 17.63
N ALA A 30 -29.49 4.21 18.66
CA ALA A 30 -29.33 4.62 20.05
C ALA A 30 -27.85 4.83 20.45
N SER A 31 -26.94 3.99 19.95
CA SER A 31 -25.50 4.12 20.23
C SER A 31 -24.92 5.42 19.66
N VAL A 32 -25.25 5.76 18.40
CA VAL A 32 -24.77 6.99 17.75
C VAL A 32 -25.45 8.23 18.35
N HIS A 33 -26.75 8.14 18.65
CA HIS A 33 -27.50 9.28 19.19
C HIS A 33 -27.09 9.64 20.62
N ASN A 34 -26.84 8.64 21.47
CA ASN A 34 -26.53 8.87 22.89
C ASN A 34 -25.03 9.11 23.17
N ASN A 35 -24.15 8.81 22.22
CA ASN A 35 -22.70 9.01 22.38
C ASN A 35 -22.18 10.01 21.34
N LEU A 36 -22.15 11.29 21.74
CA LEU A 36 -21.51 12.33 20.93
C LEU A 36 -19.99 12.22 21.07
N HIS A 37 -19.30 12.03 19.95
CA HIS A 37 -17.85 12.06 19.87
C HIS A 37 -17.40 13.36 19.20
N PHE A 38 -16.33 13.95 19.74
CA PHE A 38 -15.67 15.12 19.17
C PHE A 38 -14.25 14.74 18.77
N LEU A 39 -13.73 15.43 17.75
CA LEU A 39 -12.37 15.22 17.28
C LEU A 39 -11.39 16.01 18.15
N ASP A 40 -10.31 15.35 18.56
CA ASP A 40 -9.14 15.97 19.17
C ASP A 40 -8.19 16.41 18.06
N TRP A 41 -8.30 17.67 17.65
CA TRP A 41 -7.55 18.23 16.52
C TRP A 41 -6.07 18.43 16.83
N ASP A 42 -5.71 18.65 18.10
CA ASP A 42 -4.31 18.83 18.50
C ASP A 42 -3.51 17.52 18.36
N ASN A 43 -4.20 16.37 18.36
CA ASN A 43 -3.62 15.05 18.19
C ASN A 43 -3.84 14.46 16.77
N GLN A 44 -4.12 15.31 15.78
CA GLN A 44 -4.30 14.83 14.41
C GLN A 44 -2.99 14.23 13.84
N PRO A 45 -3.00 12.98 13.34
CA PRO A 45 -1.81 12.39 12.72
C PRO A 45 -1.39 13.15 11.47
N LEU A 46 -0.08 13.17 11.21
CA LEU A 46 0.45 13.68 9.95
C LEU A 46 -0.05 12.83 8.78
N PRO A 47 -0.40 13.43 7.63
CA PRO A 47 -0.96 12.71 6.48
C PRO A 47 0.05 11.82 5.75
N PHE A 48 1.34 11.93 6.09
CA PHE A 48 2.43 11.19 5.47
C PHE A 48 3.46 10.73 6.50
N LYS A 49 3.92 9.49 6.34
CA LYS A 49 5.16 9.03 6.96
C LYS A 49 6.36 9.62 6.22
N ALA A 50 7.25 10.30 6.94
CA ALA A 50 8.43 10.94 6.37
C ALA A 50 9.74 10.32 6.90
N TYR A 51 10.60 9.87 5.99
CA TYR A 51 11.98 9.50 6.28
C TYR A 51 12.91 10.63 5.81
N THR A 52 13.20 11.57 6.71
CA THR A 52 13.90 12.82 6.38
C THR A 52 15.40 12.67 6.13
N THR A 53 16.01 11.57 6.59
CA THR A 53 17.45 11.33 6.52
C THR A 53 17.89 10.41 5.38
N LEU A 54 16.96 9.81 4.65
CA LEU A 54 17.24 8.91 3.54
C LEU A 54 17.06 9.65 2.23
N GLU A 55 17.93 9.49 1.24
CA GLU A 55 17.78 10.18 -0.05
C GLU A 55 16.55 9.67 -0.85
N PRO A 56 15.79 10.56 -1.53
CA PRO A 56 14.65 10.15 -2.33
C PRO A 56 15.06 9.75 -3.74
N LEU A 57 14.71 8.54 -4.16
CA LEU A 57 14.74 8.14 -5.57
C LEU A 57 13.42 8.57 -6.23
N ARG A 58 13.44 9.69 -6.98
CA ARG A 58 12.24 10.20 -7.64
C ARG A 58 11.79 9.28 -8.77
N LEU A 59 10.47 9.04 -8.83
CA LEU A 59 9.88 8.18 -9.84
C LEU A 59 9.48 8.98 -11.09
N PRO A 60 9.56 8.38 -12.30
CA PRO A 60 9.04 8.97 -13.54
C PRO A 60 7.56 9.31 -13.43
N ARG A 61 7.19 10.57 -13.72
CA ARG A 61 5.81 11.08 -13.53
C ARG A 61 4.88 10.85 -14.74
N GLU A 62 5.41 10.35 -15.84
CA GLU A 62 4.62 10.11 -17.04
C GLU A 62 3.73 8.88 -16.86
N VAL A 63 2.44 9.12 -16.71
CA VAL A 63 1.44 8.05 -16.67
C VAL A 63 0.99 7.77 -18.10
N ARG A 64 1.40 6.62 -18.64
CA ARG A 64 1.01 6.18 -19.97
C ARG A 64 -0.47 5.84 -20.01
N GLN A 65 -1.18 6.29 -21.04
CA GLN A 65 -2.52 5.75 -21.29
C GLN A 65 -2.39 4.33 -21.80
N THR A 66 -3.09 3.39 -21.17
CA THR A 66 -3.07 1.98 -21.59
C THR A 66 -3.90 1.74 -22.85
N GLY A 67 -4.85 2.63 -23.16
CA GLY A 67 -5.82 2.47 -24.25
C GLY A 67 -6.85 1.36 -23.99
N VAL A 68 -6.78 0.67 -22.84
CA VAL A 68 -7.67 -0.43 -22.48
C VAL A 68 -8.93 0.12 -21.83
N ALA A 69 -10.10 -0.26 -22.34
CA ALA A 69 -11.37 0.08 -21.71
C ALA A 69 -11.49 -0.58 -20.33
N ALA A 70 -11.96 0.17 -19.33
CA ALA A 70 -12.00 -0.29 -17.94
C ALA A 70 -12.75 -1.61 -17.73
N LEU A 71 -13.91 -1.78 -18.39
CA LEU A 71 -14.69 -3.02 -18.30
C LEU A 71 -13.96 -4.21 -18.94
N SER A 72 -13.23 -3.98 -20.03
CA SER A 72 -12.41 -5.01 -20.66
C SER A 72 -11.28 -5.45 -19.73
N ALA A 73 -10.58 -4.50 -19.09
CA ALA A 73 -9.50 -4.79 -18.15
C ALA A 73 -9.96 -5.63 -16.93
N ILE A 74 -11.21 -5.46 -16.50
CA ILE A 74 -11.81 -6.22 -15.39
C ILE A 74 -12.29 -7.60 -15.84
N ALA A 75 -12.88 -7.69 -17.03
CA ALA A 75 -13.47 -8.92 -17.55
C ALA A 75 -12.44 -9.93 -18.06
N GLU A 76 -11.24 -9.46 -18.40
CA GLU A 76 -10.19 -10.28 -18.99
C GLU A 76 -9.57 -11.22 -17.94
N SER A 77 -9.57 -12.53 -18.23
CA SER A 77 -8.79 -13.50 -17.48
C SER A 77 -7.36 -13.49 -17.99
N ILE A 78 -6.47 -12.80 -17.29
CA ILE A 78 -5.06 -12.75 -17.65
C ILE A 78 -4.43 -14.13 -17.37
N HIS A 79 -3.96 -14.80 -18.42
CA HIS A 79 -3.07 -15.93 -18.26
C HIS A 79 -1.66 -15.40 -17.95
N PRO A 80 -0.90 -15.98 -17.01
CA PRO A 80 0.46 -15.56 -16.75
C PRO A 80 1.31 -15.76 -18.00
N VAL A 81 1.55 -14.68 -18.74
CA VAL A 81 2.59 -14.65 -19.77
C VAL A 81 3.93 -14.71 -19.04
N ALA A 82 4.91 -15.39 -19.63
CA ALA A 82 6.25 -15.60 -19.05
C ALA A 82 6.76 -14.33 -18.35
N SER A 83 7.26 -14.50 -17.13
CA SER A 83 7.77 -13.48 -16.20
C SER A 83 8.31 -12.23 -16.91
N ALA A 84 7.50 -11.17 -16.93
CA ALA A 84 7.96 -9.84 -17.33
C ALA A 84 8.42 -9.12 -16.06
N VAL A 85 9.72 -8.84 -15.98
CA VAL A 85 10.29 -8.02 -14.91
C VAL A 85 9.91 -6.55 -15.21
N PRO A 86 9.21 -5.84 -14.32
CA PRO A 86 8.83 -4.45 -14.57
C PRO A 86 10.07 -3.55 -14.56
N ASP A 87 10.11 -2.58 -15.45
CA ASP A 87 11.04 -1.46 -15.38
C ASP A 87 10.55 -0.40 -14.38
N LEU A 88 11.38 0.63 -14.16
CA LEU A 88 11.07 1.70 -13.21
C LEU A 88 9.82 2.52 -13.60
N GLU A 89 9.52 2.64 -14.90
CA GLU A 89 8.35 3.37 -15.39
C GLU A 89 7.05 2.58 -15.13
N ALA A 90 7.05 1.28 -15.39
CA ALA A 90 5.93 0.40 -15.07
C ALA A 90 5.66 0.37 -13.56
N LEU A 91 6.72 0.34 -12.75
CA LEU A 91 6.61 0.44 -11.29
C LEU A 91 6.05 1.80 -10.85
N ALA A 92 6.54 2.90 -11.41
CA ALA A 92 6.06 4.24 -11.10
C ALA A 92 4.57 4.39 -11.46
N GLN A 93 4.17 3.89 -12.63
CA GLN A 93 2.79 3.89 -13.08
C GLN A 93 1.90 3.06 -12.13
N LEU A 94 2.34 1.86 -11.74
CA LEU A 94 1.61 1.02 -10.80
C LEU A 94 1.41 1.73 -9.46
N LEU A 95 2.47 2.31 -8.89
CA LEU A 95 2.41 3.05 -7.63
C LEU A 95 1.50 4.27 -7.72
N TYR A 96 1.56 5.03 -8.83
CA TYR A 96 0.67 6.16 -9.05
C TYR A 96 -0.80 5.73 -9.07
N LEU A 97 -1.13 4.70 -9.85
CA LEU A 97 -2.50 4.24 -10.06
C LEU A 97 -3.10 3.49 -8.87
N THR A 98 -2.28 3.05 -7.90
CA THR A 98 -2.74 2.29 -6.73
C THR A 98 -2.66 3.08 -5.42
N ALA A 99 -1.63 3.89 -5.24
CA ALA A 99 -1.34 4.57 -3.98
C ALA A 99 -0.94 6.05 -4.12
N GLY A 100 -0.78 6.55 -5.34
CA GLY A 100 -0.39 7.93 -5.62
C GLY A 100 -1.47 8.95 -5.28
N ILE A 101 -1.05 10.21 -5.13
CA ILE A 101 -1.96 11.36 -4.96
C ILE A 101 -2.57 11.70 -6.32
N THR A 102 -3.90 11.64 -6.43
CA THR A 102 -4.66 11.92 -7.67
C THR A 102 -5.32 13.29 -7.66
N ARG A 103 -5.53 13.87 -6.47
CA ARG A 103 -6.10 15.21 -6.30
C ARG A 103 -5.64 15.83 -5.00
N HIS A 104 -5.35 17.12 -5.03
CA HIS A 104 -5.07 17.93 -3.85
C HIS A 104 -6.14 19.02 -3.73
N ARG A 105 -6.74 19.17 -2.55
CA ARG A 105 -7.76 20.18 -2.27
C ARG A 105 -7.46 20.90 -0.97
N LYS A 106 -7.46 22.24 -1.01
CA LYS A 106 -7.41 23.08 0.18
C LYS A 106 -8.78 23.14 0.86
N HIS A 107 -8.81 23.06 2.18
CA HIS A 107 -9.99 23.19 3.02
C HIS A 107 -9.68 24.13 4.21
N PRO A 108 -10.65 24.85 4.81
CA PRO A 108 -10.38 25.71 5.97
C PRO A 108 -9.70 24.99 7.15
N GLY A 109 -9.91 23.69 7.30
CA GLY A 109 -9.24 22.84 8.30
C GLY A 109 -7.94 22.17 7.86
N GLY A 110 -7.38 22.52 6.69
CA GLY A 110 -6.12 21.97 6.18
C GLY A 110 -6.16 21.47 4.74
N ASP A 111 -5.05 20.91 4.28
CA ASP A 111 -4.92 20.33 2.95
C ASP A 111 -5.38 18.86 2.93
N ILE A 112 -6.15 18.47 1.91
CA ILE A 112 -6.61 17.10 1.69
C ILE A 112 -5.94 16.55 0.43
N TYR A 113 -5.20 15.45 0.59
CA TYR A 113 -4.52 14.74 -0.50
C TYR A 113 -5.26 13.44 -0.82
N PHE A 114 -6.14 13.48 -1.81
CA PHE A 114 -6.84 12.29 -2.27
C PHE A 114 -5.87 11.34 -2.96
N ARG A 115 -5.83 10.09 -2.49
CA ARG A 115 -5.06 9.01 -3.08
C ARG A 115 -5.91 8.18 -4.06
N ALA A 116 -5.26 7.39 -4.90
CA ALA A 116 -5.93 6.50 -5.85
C ALA A 116 -6.82 5.46 -5.14
N ALA A 117 -6.37 4.91 -4.01
CA ALA A 117 -7.21 4.12 -3.13
C ALA A 117 -8.22 5.00 -2.37
N ALA A 118 -9.48 4.56 -2.29
CA ALA A 118 -10.47 5.19 -1.42
C ALA A 118 -10.22 4.81 0.05
N CYS A 119 -10.45 5.75 0.98
CA CYS A 119 -10.29 5.55 2.42
C CYS A 119 -11.31 6.39 3.19
N THR A 120 -11.91 5.82 4.23
CA THR A 120 -12.90 6.49 5.09
C THR A 120 -12.28 7.71 5.76
N GLY A 121 -12.88 8.88 5.58
CA GLY A 121 -12.38 10.14 6.15
C GLY A 121 -11.11 10.68 5.50
N ALA A 122 -10.61 10.06 4.41
CA ALA A 122 -9.37 10.43 3.74
C ALA A 122 -8.14 10.47 4.68
N LEU A 123 -8.08 9.54 5.63
CA LEU A 123 -7.03 9.47 6.66
C LEU A 123 -5.77 8.71 6.20
N TYR A 124 -5.93 7.76 5.28
CA TYR A 124 -4.85 7.05 4.60
C TYR A 124 -3.82 6.40 5.53
N GLU A 125 -4.29 5.54 6.42
CA GLU A 125 -3.52 4.78 7.40
C GLU A 125 -2.60 3.69 6.81
N VAL A 126 -2.74 3.40 5.51
CA VAL A 126 -1.98 2.35 4.82
C VAL A 126 -0.75 2.92 4.11
N GLU A 127 0.39 2.28 4.34
CA GLU A 127 1.68 2.58 3.70
C GLU A 127 2.08 1.50 2.69
N VAL A 128 2.73 1.91 1.61
CA VAL A 128 3.18 0.99 0.54
C VAL A 128 4.69 0.83 0.58
N TYR A 129 5.14 -0.42 0.53
CA TYR A 129 6.54 -0.79 0.46
C TYR A 129 6.80 -1.62 -0.79
N VAL A 130 7.87 -1.31 -1.51
CA VAL A 130 8.36 -2.11 -2.62
C VAL A 130 9.50 -2.98 -2.11
N VAL A 131 9.36 -4.29 -2.26
CA VAL A 131 10.40 -5.26 -1.96
C VAL A 131 10.75 -5.95 -3.27
N CYS A 132 11.96 -5.72 -3.77
CA CYS A 132 12.37 -6.21 -5.07
C CYS A 132 13.81 -6.71 -5.07
N ALA A 133 14.10 -7.62 -5.99
CA ALA A 133 15.45 -7.88 -6.46
C ALA A 133 15.93 -6.72 -7.36
N ASN A 134 17.11 -6.85 -7.97
CA ASN A 134 17.58 -5.86 -8.93
C ASN A 134 16.60 -5.79 -10.11
N LEU A 135 16.06 -4.60 -10.35
CA LEU A 135 15.33 -4.23 -11.56
C LEU A 135 16.22 -3.31 -12.40
N VAL A 136 15.77 -3.01 -13.61
CA VAL A 136 16.37 -1.94 -14.42
C VAL A 136 16.24 -0.62 -13.64
N ASP A 137 17.37 0.03 -13.36
CA ASP A 137 17.46 1.31 -12.63
C ASP A 137 16.93 1.31 -11.19
N LEU A 138 16.76 0.14 -10.56
CA LEU A 138 16.43 0.01 -9.15
C LEU A 138 17.16 -1.18 -8.52
N GLU A 139 18.05 -0.90 -7.57
CA GLU A 139 18.78 -1.94 -6.84
C GLU A 139 17.86 -2.81 -5.96
N ALA A 140 18.32 -4.01 -5.60
CA ALA A 140 17.62 -4.87 -4.68
C ALA A 140 17.48 -4.24 -3.29
N GLY A 141 16.29 -4.30 -2.70
CA GLY A 141 16.05 -3.65 -1.42
C GLY A 141 14.60 -3.65 -0.95
N VAL A 142 14.42 -3.02 0.21
CA VAL A 142 13.11 -2.64 0.75
C VAL A 142 13.00 -1.13 0.65
N TYR A 143 11.97 -0.66 -0.04
CA TYR A 143 11.73 0.75 -0.30
C TYR A 143 10.37 1.15 0.26
N HIS A 144 10.30 2.31 0.92
CA HIS A 144 9.03 2.97 1.23
C HIS A 144 8.64 3.87 0.05
N PHE A 145 7.39 3.79 -0.40
CA PHE A 145 6.85 4.73 -1.36
C PHE A 145 6.36 5.98 -0.62
N ALA A 146 6.98 7.13 -0.91
CA ALA A 146 6.62 8.43 -0.36
C ALA A 146 5.67 9.16 -1.33
N PRO A 147 4.34 9.11 -1.12
CA PRO A 147 3.37 9.62 -2.09
C PRO A 147 3.44 11.15 -2.26
N ALA A 148 3.81 11.89 -1.21
CA ALA A 148 3.93 13.36 -1.26
C ALA A 148 5.04 13.83 -2.22
N GLU A 149 6.12 13.07 -2.33
CA GLU A 149 7.27 13.41 -3.17
C GLU A 149 7.25 12.66 -4.51
N PHE A 150 6.39 11.64 -4.61
CA PHE A 150 6.36 10.65 -5.68
C PHE A 150 7.75 10.04 -5.88
N ALA A 151 8.25 9.40 -4.81
CA ALA A 151 9.60 8.89 -4.70
C ALA A 151 9.66 7.60 -3.87
N LEU A 152 10.76 6.85 -4.00
CA LEU A 152 11.10 5.72 -3.16
C LEU A 152 12.19 6.12 -2.15
N ARG A 153 12.03 5.74 -0.89
CA ARG A 153 13.06 5.83 0.16
C ARG A 153 13.60 4.43 0.44
N ARG A 154 14.88 4.16 0.16
CA ARG A 154 15.48 2.84 0.42
C ARG A 154 15.71 2.67 1.92
N LEU A 155 14.94 1.78 2.55
CA LEU A 155 15.04 1.49 3.98
C LEU A 155 16.10 0.45 4.29
N ARG A 156 16.29 -0.50 3.37
CA ARG A 156 17.25 -1.58 3.53
C ARG A 156 17.82 -1.98 2.17
N GLU A 157 19.14 -2.04 2.10
CA GLU A 157 19.86 -2.70 1.01
C GLU A 157 19.82 -4.22 1.19
N VAL A 158 19.68 -4.94 0.07
CA VAL A 158 19.84 -6.39 0.03
C VAL A 158 21.02 -6.69 -0.89
N SER A 159 22.22 -6.72 -0.32
CA SER A 159 23.44 -7.15 -1.01
C SER A 159 23.44 -8.68 -1.15
N GLY A 160 23.67 -9.20 -2.36
CA GLY A 160 23.54 -10.62 -2.69
C GLY A 160 24.53 -11.55 -1.97
N SER A 161 23.99 -12.37 -1.06
CA SER A 161 24.38 -13.78 -0.84
C SER A 161 23.34 -14.58 -0.04
N TYR A 162 22.25 -13.97 0.45
CA TYR A 162 21.18 -14.70 1.10
C TYR A 162 20.16 -15.25 0.10
N VAL A 163 20.52 -16.36 -0.55
CA VAL A 163 19.53 -17.32 -1.03
C VAL A 163 19.10 -18.15 0.17
N SER A 164 18.28 -17.59 1.05
CA SER A 164 17.56 -18.35 2.06
C SER A 164 16.08 -18.00 1.98
N PRO A 165 15.19 -18.96 1.68
CA PRO A 165 13.74 -18.74 1.60
C PRO A 165 13.11 -18.68 3.01
N LEU A 166 13.72 -17.92 3.93
CA LEU A 166 13.25 -17.81 5.32
C LEU A 166 12.23 -16.67 5.53
N TRP A 167 11.71 -16.08 4.44
CA TRP A 167 10.60 -15.13 4.49
C TRP A 167 9.26 -15.79 4.12
N LEU A 168 9.05 -17.03 4.58
CA LEU A 168 7.74 -17.68 4.70
C LEU A 168 7.83 -18.63 5.91
N GLY A 169 7.84 -18.03 7.10
CA GLY A 169 7.67 -18.70 8.39
C GLY A 169 6.44 -18.15 9.08
#